data_AF-A0A7H1PV33-F1
#
_entry.id   AF-A0A7H1PV33-F1
#
_cell.length_a   1.000
_cell.length_b   1.000
_cell.length_c   1.000
_cell.angle_alpha   90.00
_cell.angle_beta   90.00
_cell.angle_gamma   90.00
#
_symmetry.space_group_name_H-M   'P 1'
#
loop_
_entity.id
_entity.type
_entity.pdbx_description
1 polymer ?
#
loop_
_entity_poly.entity_id
_entity_poly.type
_entity_poly.pdbx_seq_one_letter_code
_entity_poly.pdbx_strand_id
1 'polypeptide(L)'
;MSSDPRRELIPRTATLHLIDSLDALQARLRSAAEQTHLLDDAGRVPATPSYAELLQHAAEAQVLSRDVLQLTADFARSSHSTTRAGNSVLAHLATATTMPSHAVPHFAETAEHALALLRSANPADRDYLTNHMVSDHATARAYLRRASDSLRGAAKELNDHLGARPPLPPFISPAAEPDASATRAERSPPIAANLIQAARRPLNRSDHISDTDRADHQQRQAEHDNHMAQTAEREAQLEHDLIAAYAEYEADLSRRTPPPHPTPAARRRSRGR
;
A
#
# COMPACT_ATOMS: atom_id res chain seq x y z
N MET A 1 -36.48 -16.00 8.56
CA MET A 1 -36.26 -15.58 7.16
C MET A 1 -35.02 -16.29 6.69
N SER A 2 -35.12 -17.14 5.65
CA SER A 2 -33.96 -17.87 5.13
C SER A 2 -33.13 -16.91 4.28
N SER A 3 -31.91 -16.58 4.70
CA SER A 3 -30.98 -15.81 3.88
C SER A 3 -30.62 -16.64 2.66
N ASP A 4 -30.97 -16.18 1.47
CA ASP A 4 -30.57 -16.84 0.23
C ASP A 4 -29.03 -16.77 0.13
N PRO A 5 -28.32 -17.91 0.23
CA PRO A 5 -26.86 -17.92 0.20
C PRO A 5 -26.30 -17.40 -1.13
N ARG A 6 -27.13 -17.31 -2.19
CA ARG A 6 -26.74 -16.72 -3.47
C ARG A 6 -26.62 -15.19 -3.41
N ARG A 7 -27.25 -14.53 -2.43
CA ARG A 7 -27.12 -13.08 -2.22
C ARG A 7 -25.82 -12.68 -1.53
N GLU A 8 -25.05 -13.63 -0.99
CA GLU A 8 -23.82 -13.37 -0.24
C GLU A 8 -22.55 -13.44 -1.10
N LEU A 9 -22.66 -13.85 -2.37
CA LEU A 9 -21.50 -14.10 -3.22
C LEU A 9 -21.21 -12.93 -4.16
N ILE A 10 -19.98 -12.45 -4.14
CA ILE A 10 -19.47 -11.49 -5.13
C ILE A 10 -19.35 -12.22 -6.48
N PRO A 11 -19.83 -11.63 -7.61
CA PRO A 11 -19.58 -12.18 -8.93
C PRO A 11 -18.08 -12.37 -9.14
N ARG A 12 -17.67 -13.59 -9.51
CA ARG A 12 -16.26 -13.98 -9.65
C ARG A 12 -15.46 -13.01 -10.51
N THR A 13 -16.03 -12.57 -11.64
CA THR A 13 -15.39 -11.61 -12.54
C THR A 13 -15.13 -10.26 -11.86
N ALA A 14 -16.08 -9.76 -11.06
CA ALA A 14 -15.90 -8.51 -10.32
C ALA A 14 -14.83 -8.65 -9.23
N THR A 15 -14.79 -9.80 -8.54
CA THR A 15 -13.76 -10.11 -7.55
C THR A 15 -12.36 -10.14 -8.15
N LEU A 16 -12.19 -10.78 -9.30
CA LEU A 16 -10.89 -10.85 -9.98
C LEU A 16 -10.40 -9.46 -10.38
N HIS A 17 -11.26 -8.63 -10.98
CA HIS A 17 -10.90 -7.25 -11.32
C HIS A 17 -10.51 -6.42 -10.09
N LEU A 18 -11.20 -6.62 -8.96
CA LEU A 18 -10.87 -5.95 -7.71
C LEU A 18 -9.51 -6.40 -7.17
N ILE A 19 -9.19 -7.70 -7.23
CA ILE A 19 -7.87 -8.23 -6.86
C ILE A 19 -6.79 -7.60 -7.73
N ASP A 20 -6.97 -7.57 -9.06
CA ASP A 20 -6.00 -6.96 -9.98
C ASP A 20 -5.76 -5.47 -9.63
N SER A 21 -6.83 -4.74 -9.27
CA SER A 21 -6.76 -3.33 -8.86
C SER A 21 -6.03 -3.15 -7.53
N LEU A 22 -6.26 -4.04 -6.56
CA LEU A 22 -5.58 -4.06 -5.27
C LEU A 22 -4.09 -4.35 -5.43
N ASP A 23 -3.74 -5.36 -6.22
CA ASP A 23 -2.35 -5.76 -6.48
C ASP A 23 -1.57 -4.63 -7.19
N ALA A 24 -2.21 -3.96 -8.16
CA ALA A 24 -1.61 -2.81 -8.84
C ALA A 24 -1.33 -1.65 -7.88
N LEU A 25 -2.28 -1.30 -7.00
CA LEU A 25 -2.08 -0.23 -6.01
C LEU A 25 -1.09 -0.62 -4.92
N GLN A 26 -1.11 -1.88 -4.47
CA GLN A 26 -0.13 -2.42 -3.54
C GLN A 26 1.29 -2.28 -4.12
N ALA A 27 1.50 -2.69 -5.37
CA ALA A 27 2.81 -2.59 -6.03
C ALA A 27 3.28 -1.13 -6.12
N ARG A 28 2.39 -0.20 -6.45
CA ARG A 28 2.71 1.24 -6.49
C ARG A 28 3.07 1.80 -5.11
N LEU A 29 2.29 1.48 -4.07
CA LEU A 29 2.58 1.89 -2.69
C LEU A 29 3.92 1.35 -2.21
N ARG A 30 4.19 0.06 -2.47
CA ARG A 30 5.45 -0.58 -2.13
C ARG A 30 6.63 0.05 -2.86
N SER A 31 6.50 0.26 -4.17
CA SER A 31 7.54 0.91 -4.97
C SER A 31 7.84 2.33 -4.45
N ALA A 32 6.81 3.13 -4.15
CA ALA A 32 6.98 4.45 -3.55
C ALA A 32 7.64 4.37 -2.16
N ALA A 33 7.27 3.38 -1.34
CA ALA A 33 7.89 3.15 -0.05
C ALA A 33 9.33 2.61 -0.12
N GLU A 34 9.76 2.10 -1.27
CA GLU A 34 11.11 1.59 -1.51
C GLU A 34 12.04 2.65 -2.12
N GLN A 35 11.52 3.78 -2.60
CA GLN A 35 12.34 4.89 -3.09
C GLN A 35 13.33 5.35 -2.00
N THR A 36 14.63 5.30 -2.32
CA THR A 36 15.72 5.63 -1.39
C THR A 36 16.36 7.00 -1.63
N HIS A 37 15.80 7.84 -2.52
CA HIS A 37 16.44 9.06 -3.03
C HIS A 37 16.80 10.13 -1.98
N LEU A 38 16.40 9.96 -0.71
CA LEU A 38 16.89 10.81 0.37
C LEU A 38 18.38 10.57 0.69
N LEU A 39 18.85 9.32 0.59
CA LEU A 39 20.20 8.94 0.97
C LEU A 39 21.07 8.74 -0.28
N ASP A 40 22.31 9.17 -0.20
CA ASP A 40 23.35 8.87 -1.19
C ASP A 40 23.80 7.40 -1.10
N ASP A 41 24.72 7.00 -1.99
CA ASP A 41 25.28 5.65 -2.03
C ASP A 41 26.02 5.26 -0.74
N ALA A 42 26.41 6.23 0.10
CA ALA A 42 27.03 6.01 1.39
C ALA A 42 26.01 5.93 2.55
N GLY A 43 24.70 5.98 2.24
CA GLY A 43 23.63 5.96 3.23
C GLY A 43 23.49 7.26 4.03
N ARG A 44 23.97 8.39 3.49
CA ARG A 44 23.93 9.71 4.13
C ARG A 44 23.02 10.65 3.37
N VAL A 45 22.43 11.63 4.05
CA VAL A 45 21.74 12.72 3.34
C VAL A 45 22.79 13.53 2.57
N PRO A 46 22.62 13.76 1.25
CA PRO A 46 23.53 14.57 0.46
C PRO A 46 23.72 15.96 1.08
N ALA A 47 24.88 16.57 0.88
CA ALA A 47 25.14 17.93 1.39
C ALA A 47 24.17 18.98 0.82
N THR A 48 23.65 18.72 -0.38
CA THR A 48 22.67 19.53 -1.10
C THR A 48 21.51 18.63 -1.54
N PRO A 49 20.58 18.29 -0.63
CA PRO A 49 19.43 17.47 -0.99
C PRO A 49 18.50 18.24 -1.95
N SER A 50 17.88 17.51 -2.88
CA SER A 50 16.98 18.11 -3.87
C SER A 50 15.59 18.35 -3.30
N TYR A 51 15.23 19.61 -3.07
CA TYR A 51 13.89 19.98 -2.61
C TYR A 51 12.78 19.50 -3.56
N ALA A 52 12.99 19.64 -4.87
CA ALA A 52 11.98 19.29 -5.87
C ALA A 52 11.68 17.79 -5.91
N GLU A 53 12.72 16.95 -5.80
CA GLU A 53 12.56 15.48 -5.74
C GLU A 53 11.87 15.05 -4.45
N LEU A 54 12.22 15.66 -3.31
CA LEU A 54 11.56 15.35 -2.04
C LEU A 54 10.09 15.79 -2.02
N LEU A 55 9.77 16.95 -2.59
CA LEU A 55 8.38 17.39 -2.72
C LEU A 55 7.57 16.49 -3.68
N GLN A 56 8.23 15.93 -4.70
CA GLN A 56 7.61 14.97 -5.60
C GLN A 56 7.16 13.70 -4.86
N HIS A 57 7.89 13.23 -3.84
CA HIS A 57 7.43 12.11 -3.00
C HIS A 57 6.12 12.42 -2.25
N ALA A 58 5.97 13.66 -1.74
CA ALA A 58 4.73 14.09 -1.10
C ALA A 58 3.55 14.13 -2.09
N ALA A 59 3.80 14.63 -3.31
CA ALA A 59 2.80 14.63 -4.38
C ALA A 59 2.40 13.21 -4.80
N GLU A 60 3.35 12.29 -4.93
CA GLU A 60 3.09 10.88 -5.23
C GLU A 60 2.27 10.20 -4.14
N ALA A 61 2.61 10.41 -2.86
CA ALA A 61 1.84 9.92 -1.73
C ALA A 61 0.40 10.45 -1.73
N GLN A 62 0.19 11.72 -2.09
CA GLN A 62 -1.14 12.33 -2.20
C GLN A 62 -1.96 11.71 -3.33
N VAL A 63 -1.35 11.43 -4.49
CA VAL A 63 -2.01 10.73 -5.60
C VAL A 63 -2.41 9.32 -5.17
N LEU A 64 -1.52 8.59 -4.50
CA LEU A 64 -1.81 7.25 -3.99
C LEU A 64 -2.93 7.26 -2.94
N SER A 65 -2.93 8.23 -2.02
CA SER A 65 -4.03 8.42 -1.05
C SER A 65 -5.38 8.55 -1.77
N ARG A 66 -5.46 9.41 -2.79
CA ARG A 66 -6.69 9.61 -3.57
C ARG A 66 -7.12 8.34 -4.30
N ASP A 67 -6.19 7.63 -4.93
CA ASP A 67 -6.51 6.43 -5.70
C ASP A 67 -7.04 5.31 -4.77
N VAL A 68 -6.44 5.14 -3.58
CA VAL A 68 -6.93 4.18 -2.56
C VAL A 68 -8.30 4.61 -2.02
N LEU A 69 -8.51 5.89 -1.72
CA LEU A 69 -9.81 6.41 -1.28
C LEU A 69 -10.90 6.15 -2.33
N GLN A 70 -10.59 6.36 -3.61
CA GLN A 70 -11.52 6.10 -4.70
C GLN A 70 -11.89 4.62 -4.77
N LEU A 71 -10.91 3.71 -4.70
CA LEU A 71 -11.17 2.27 -4.64
C LEU A 71 -12.07 1.89 -3.45
N THR A 72 -11.78 2.44 -2.27
CA THR A 72 -12.58 2.22 -1.05
C THR A 72 -14.03 2.68 -1.25
N ALA A 73 -14.23 3.88 -1.82
CA ALA A 73 -15.56 4.43 -2.08
C ALA A 73 -16.34 3.58 -3.09
N ASP A 74 -15.69 3.12 -4.16
CA ASP A 74 -16.33 2.28 -5.18
C ASP A 74 -16.69 0.90 -4.62
N PHE A 75 -15.83 0.30 -3.80
CA PHE A 75 -16.14 -0.95 -3.11
C PHE A 75 -17.29 -0.80 -2.11
N ALA A 76 -17.29 0.29 -1.32
CA ALA A 76 -18.35 0.58 -0.34
C ALA A 76 -19.73 0.74 -1.00
N ARG A 77 -19.79 1.33 -2.21
CA ARG A 77 -21.03 1.48 -3.00
C ARG A 77 -21.52 0.18 -3.63
N SER A 78 -20.67 -0.84 -3.72
CA SER A 78 -21.07 -2.14 -4.26
C SER A 78 -22.06 -2.84 -3.31
N SER A 79 -22.93 -3.70 -3.85
CA SER A 79 -23.84 -4.53 -3.05
C SER A 79 -23.13 -5.55 -2.16
N HIS A 80 -21.80 -5.69 -2.31
CA HIS A 80 -21.00 -6.70 -1.61
C HIS A 80 -20.42 -6.19 -0.31
N SER A 81 -20.39 -4.87 -0.11
CA SER A 81 -19.87 -4.21 1.09
C SER A 81 -20.51 -4.74 2.38
N THR A 82 -21.79 -5.09 2.35
CA THR A 82 -22.55 -5.54 3.53
C THR A 82 -22.38 -7.02 3.87
N THR A 83 -21.70 -7.79 3.01
CA THR A 83 -21.42 -9.21 3.28
C THR A 83 -20.35 -9.34 4.36
N ARG A 84 -20.23 -10.49 5.03
CA ARG A 84 -19.17 -10.71 6.03
C ARG A 84 -17.76 -10.52 5.43
N ALA A 85 -17.50 -11.11 4.26
CA ALA A 85 -16.24 -10.94 3.56
C ALA A 85 -16.04 -9.48 3.10
N GLY A 86 -17.10 -8.84 2.59
CA GLY A 86 -17.07 -7.43 2.22
C GLY A 86 -16.74 -6.49 3.38
N ASN A 87 -17.29 -6.74 4.56
CA ASN A 87 -16.97 -5.96 5.77
C ASN A 87 -15.49 -6.10 6.16
N SER A 88 -14.92 -7.31 6.04
CA SER A 88 -13.49 -7.58 6.27
C SER A 88 -12.61 -6.79 5.28
N VAL A 89 -12.95 -6.87 3.99
CA VAL A 89 -12.29 -6.11 2.92
C VAL A 89 -12.39 -4.60 3.16
N LEU A 90 -13.55 -4.09 3.58
CA LEU A 90 -13.74 -2.67 3.92
C LEU A 90 -12.88 -2.22 5.10
N ALA A 91 -12.69 -3.06 6.13
CA ALA A 91 -11.81 -2.72 7.25
C ALA A 91 -10.35 -2.53 6.80
N HIS A 92 -9.88 -3.42 5.92
CA HIS A 92 -8.56 -3.30 5.30
C HIS A 92 -8.45 -2.06 4.41
N LEU A 93 -9.43 -1.82 3.54
CA LEU A 93 -9.46 -0.64 2.66
C LEU A 93 -9.52 0.68 3.45
N ALA A 94 -10.30 0.74 4.53
CA ALA A 94 -10.36 1.91 5.41
C ALA A 94 -9.00 2.20 6.04
N THR A 95 -8.32 1.17 6.55
CA THR A 95 -6.96 1.29 7.08
C THR A 95 -5.98 1.73 6.00
N ALA A 96 -6.06 1.15 4.79
CA ALA A 96 -5.19 1.52 3.68
C ALA A 96 -5.41 2.96 3.20
N THR A 97 -6.62 3.52 3.37
CA THR A 97 -6.97 4.88 2.95
C THR A 97 -6.35 5.94 3.86
N THR A 98 -6.27 5.67 5.16
CA THR A 98 -5.75 6.66 6.13
C THR A 98 -4.23 6.77 6.05
N MET A 99 -3.51 5.67 5.88
CA MET A 99 -2.05 5.64 5.99
C MET A 99 -1.33 6.54 4.97
N PRO A 100 -1.60 6.51 3.65
CA PRO A 100 -0.92 7.39 2.70
C PRO A 100 -1.21 8.88 2.96
N SER A 101 -2.38 9.20 3.52
CA SER A 101 -2.72 10.58 3.91
C SER A 101 -1.83 11.10 5.05
N HIS A 102 -1.34 10.21 5.92
CA HIS A 102 -0.36 10.54 6.95
C HIS A 102 1.08 10.62 6.41
N ALA A 103 1.39 9.96 5.30
CA ALA A 103 2.72 10.03 4.68
C ALA A 103 3.00 11.40 4.04
N VAL A 104 1.97 12.06 3.50
CA VAL A 104 2.09 13.36 2.80
C VAL A 104 2.75 14.45 3.65
N PRO A 105 2.26 14.79 4.87
CA PRO A 105 2.88 15.83 5.67
C PRO A 105 4.35 15.52 6.01
N HIS A 106 4.69 14.27 6.32
CA HIS A 106 6.07 13.89 6.64
C HIS A 106 7.03 14.00 5.44
N PHE A 107 6.58 13.65 4.23
CA PHE A 107 7.38 13.92 3.03
C PHE A 107 7.53 15.42 2.77
N ALA A 108 6.48 16.22 3.03
CA ALA A 108 6.57 17.67 2.91
C ALA A 108 7.54 18.28 3.93
N GLU A 109 7.49 17.86 5.19
CA GLU A 109 8.42 18.24 6.26
C GLU A 109 9.87 17.88 5.89
N THR A 110 10.10 16.69 5.32
CA THR A 110 11.41 16.28 4.80
C THR A 110 11.93 17.28 3.76
N ALA A 111 11.08 17.73 2.84
CA ALA A 111 11.44 18.71 1.82
C ALA A 111 11.69 20.11 2.44
N GLU A 112 10.90 20.52 3.43
CA GLU A 112 11.12 21.78 4.15
C GLU A 112 12.45 21.79 4.91
N HIS A 113 12.79 20.70 5.59
CA HIS A 113 14.07 20.53 6.25
C HIS A 113 15.24 20.57 5.25
N ALA A 114 15.07 20.04 4.04
CA ALA A 114 16.06 20.17 2.96
C ALA A 114 16.33 21.64 2.59
N LEU A 115 15.28 22.46 2.47
CA LEU A 115 15.44 23.91 2.22
C LEU A 115 16.08 24.64 3.38
N ALA A 116 15.72 24.29 4.62
CA ALA A 116 16.32 24.86 5.82
C ALA A 116 17.81 24.51 5.92
N LEU A 117 18.18 23.27 5.56
CA LEU A 117 19.56 22.80 5.56
C LEU A 117 20.46 23.61 4.63
N LEU A 118 19.95 24.01 3.45
CA LEU A 118 20.68 24.87 2.51
C LEU A 118 20.92 26.28 3.06
N ARG A 119 20.07 26.76 3.98
CA ARG A 119 20.15 28.10 4.58
C ARG A 119 20.97 28.13 5.85
N SER A 120 21.16 26.98 6.51
CA SER A 120 21.86 26.91 7.78
C SER A 120 23.38 26.87 7.61
N ALA A 121 24.04 27.84 8.23
CA ALA A 121 25.51 27.90 8.35
C ALA A 121 26.03 27.25 9.65
N ASN A 122 25.16 26.98 10.63
CA ASN A 122 25.53 26.43 11.93
C ASN A 122 25.61 24.89 11.85
N PRO A 123 26.76 24.27 12.16
CA PRO A 123 26.90 22.82 12.12
C PRO A 123 25.88 22.07 12.98
N ALA A 124 25.57 22.56 14.17
CA ALA A 124 24.62 21.89 15.08
C ALA A 124 23.19 21.84 14.49
N ASP A 125 22.76 22.93 13.86
CA ASP A 125 21.45 23.01 13.21
C ASP A 125 21.41 22.08 11.99
N ARG A 126 22.52 21.92 11.27
CA ARG A 126 22.61 21.02 10.12
C ARG A 126 22.47 19.56 10.53
N ASP A 127 23.12 19.14 11.60
CA ASP A 127 23.00 17.78 12.13
C ASP A 127 21.56 17.50 12.59
N TYR A 128 20.95 18.44 13.30
CA TYR A 128 19.55 18.37 13.71
C TYR A 128 18.60 18.20 12.51
N LEU A 129 18.71 19.08 11.50
CA LEU A 129 17.88 19.03 10.29
C LEU A 129 18.07 17.73 9.52
N THR A 130 19.31 17.24 9.41
CA THR A 130 19.64 15.98 8.73
C THR A 130 18.95 14.80 9.42
N ASN A 131 19.00 14.73 10.75
CA ASN A 131 18.35 13.66 11.51
C ASN A 131 16.82 13.71 11.35
N HIS A 132 16.23 14.91 11.38
CA HIS A 132 14.80 15.07 11.14
C HIS A 132 14.39 14.64 9.73
N MET A 133 15.13 15.01 8.68
CA MET A 133 14.87 14.55 7.32
C MET A 133 14.82 13.01 7.23
N VAL A 134 15.78 12.33 7.84
CA VAL A 134 15.82 10.86 7.83
C VAL A 134 14.61 10.28 8.59
N SER A 135 14.31 10.83 9.76
CA SER A 135 13.19 10.38 10.59
C SER A 135 11.85 10.55 9.87
N ASP A 136 11.53 11.77 9.42
CA ASP A 136 10.25 12.09 8.78
C ASP A 136 10.07 11.26 7.51
N HIS A 137 11.11 11.13 6.69
CA HIS A 137 11.06 10.33 5.48
C HIS A 137 10.87 8.83 5.76
N ALA A 138 11.54 8.28 6.78
CA ALA A 138 11.34 6.90 7.20
C ALA A 138 9.91 6.67 7.70
N THR A 139 9.37 7.58 8.52
CA THR A 139 7.98 7.53 8.99
C THR A 139 6.99 7.56 7.83
N ALA A 140 7.20 8.45 6.84
CA ALA A 140 6.37 8.53 5.65
C ALA A 140 6.37 7.21 4.86
N ARG A 141 7.56 6.61 4.66
CA ARG A 141 7.69 5.30 4.00
C ARG A 141 7.01 4.18 4.79
N ALA A 142 7.12 4.18 6.12
CA ALA A 142 6.45 3.19 6.97
C ALA A 142 4.92 3.24 6.79
N TYR A 143 4.33 4.44 6.71
CA TYR A 143 2.91 4.59 6.39
C TYR A 143 2.54 3.99 5.02
N LEU A 144 3.34 4.22 3.98
CA LEU A 144 3.09 3.63 2.66
C LEU A 144 3.21 2.08 2.68
N ARG A 145 4.16 1.51 3.43
CA ARG A 145 4.27 0.05 3.61
C ARG A 145 3.05 -0.53 4.31
N ARG A 146 2.61 0.08 5.42
CA ARG A 146 1.40 -0.33 6.16
C ARG A 146 0.15 -0.26 5.27
N ALA A 147 0.05 0.76 4.41
CA ALA A 147 -1.03 0.85 3.42
C ALA A 147 -0.99 -0.34 2.44
N SER A 148 0.18 -0.63 1.88
CA SER A 148 0.40 -1.77 0.99
C SER A 148 0.03 -3.11 1.66
N ASP A 149 0.46 -3.33 2.91
CA ASP A 149 0.16 -4.57 3.64
C ASP A 149 -1.34 -4.72 3.91
N SER A 150 -2.03 -3.62 4.18
CA SER A 150 -3.49 -3.64 4.33
C SER A 150 -4.20 -3.96 3.00
N LEU A 151 -3.73 -3.44 1.87
CA LEU A 151 -4.26 -3.82 0.55
C LEU A 151 -4.02 -5.31 0.25
N ARG A 152 -2.86 -5.84 0.62
CA ARG A 152 -2.57 -7.28 0.51
C ARG A 152 -3.54 -8.10 1.36
N GLY A 153 -3.86 -7.64 2.57
CA GLY A 153 -4.89 -8.23 3.44
C GLY A 153 -6.25 -8.28 2.76
N ALA A 154 -6.69 -7.16 2.16
CA ALA A 154 -7.93 -7.10 1.40
C ALA A 154 -7.95 -8.10 0.22
N ALA A 155 -6.86 -8.20 -0.55
CA ALA A 155 -6.75 -9.13 -1.67
C ALA A 155 -6.81 -10.59 -1.20
N LYS A 156 -6.20 -10.90 -0.05
CA LYS A 156 -6.26 -12.23 0.57
C LYS A 156 -7.69 -12.62 0.95
N GLU A 157 -8.42 -11.75 1.63
CA GLU A 157 -9.82 -11.99 2.01
C GLU A 157 -10.73 -12.27 0.80
N LEU A 158 -10.49 -11.58 -0.32
CA LEU A 158 -11.21 -11.83 -1.57
C LEU A 158 -10.82 -13.19 -2.19
N ASN A 159 -9.55 -13.57 -2.17
CA ASN A 159 -9.10 -14.87 -2.65
C ASN A 159 -9.67 -16.02 -1.80
N ASP A 160 -9.67 -15.86 -0.49
CA ASP A 160 -10.26 -16.85 0.43
C ASP A 160 -11.77 -16.99 0.19
N HIS A 161 -12.47 -15.88 -0.10
CA HIS A 161 -13.88 -15.90 -0.53
C HIS A 161 -14.09 -16.66 -1.85
N LEU A 162 -13.18 -16.55 -2.81
CA LEU A 162 -13.23 -17.32 -4.06
C LEU A 162 -12.98 -18.81 -3.83
N GLY A 163 -12.03 -19.16 -2.95
CA GLY A 163 -11.67 -20.55 -2.63
C GLY A 163 -12.73 -21.28 -1.81
N ALA A 164 -13.47 -20.56 -0.96
CA ALA A 164 -14.58 -21.13 -0.17
C ALA A 164 -15.80 -21.52 -1.03
N ARG A 165 -15.80 -21.20 -2.33
CA ARG A 165 -16.91 -21.52 -3.22
C ARG A 165 -16.85 -23.01 -3.60
N PRO A 166 -17.88 -23.82 -3.26
CA PRO A 166 -17.92 -25.20 -3.71
C PRO A 166 -17.81 -25.26 -5.24
N PRO A 167 -17.04 -26.20 -5.81
CA PRO A 167 -17.02 -26.39 -7.25
C PRO A 167 -18.47 -26.54 -7.71
N LEU A 168 -18.88 -25.72 -8.67
CA LEU A 168 -20.21 -25.84 -9.24
C LEU A 168 -20.34 -27.29 -9.71
N PRO A 169 -21.46 -27.98 -9.37
CA PRO A 169 -21.69 -29.30 -9.92
C PRO A 169 -21.53 -29.18 -11.44
N PRO A 170 -20.89 -30.17 -12.09
CA PRO A 170 -20.76 -30.15 -13.53
C PRO A 170 -22.15 -29.86 -14.09
N PHE A 171 -22.25 -28.86 -14.96
CA PHE A 171 -23.47 -28.66 -15.72
C PHE A 171 -23.69 -29.98 -16.44
N ILE A 172 -24.56 -30.83 -15.89
CA ILE A 172 -25.11 -31.96 -16.61
C ILE A 172 -25.94 -31.27 -17.66
N SER A 173 -25.35 -31.05 -18.84
CA SER A 173 -26.10 -30.67 -20.01
C SER A 173 -27.27 -31.65 -20.04
N PRO A 174 -28.52 -31.17 -19.91
CA PRO A 174 -29.67 -32.06 -19.97
C PRO A 174 -29.50 -32.87 -21.25
N ALA A 175 -29.48 -34.18 -21.09
CA ALA A 175 -29.27 -35.13 -22.18
C ALA A 175 -30.13 -34.68 -23.35
N ALA A 176 -29.47 -34.43 -24.48
CA ALA A 176 -30.11 -33.99 -25.70
C ALA A 176 -31.35 -34.85 -25.93
N GLU A 177 -32.52 -34.24 -25.88
CA GLU A 177 -33.73 -34.90 -26.37
C GLU A 177 -33.45 -35.31 -27.82
N PRO A 178 -33.66 -36.59 -28.18
CA PRO A 178 -33.44 -37.06 -29.53
C PRO A 178 -34.58 -36.53 -30.40
N ASP A 179 -34.41 -35.34 -30.97
CA ASP A 179 -35.40 -34.80 -31.87
C ASP A 179 -35.14 -35.23 -33.32
N ALA A 180 -36.25 -35.63 -33.92
CA ALA A 180 -36.34 -36.27 -35.20
C ALA A 180 -36.11 -35.27 -36.34
N SER A 181 -35.32 -35.69 -37.31
CA SER A 181 -35.58 -35.48 -38.74
C SER A 181 -35.59 -34.05 -39.31
N ALA A 182 -34.52 -33.80 -40.07
CA ALA A 182 -34.59 -33.59 -41.52
C ALA A 182 -34.70 -32.16 -42.10
N THR A 183 -33.62 -31.84 -42.83
CA THR A 183 -33.54 -31.10 -44.11
C THR A 183 -33.70 -29.59 -44.10
N ARG A 184 -32.67 -28.86 -44.58
CA ARG A 184 -32.59 -28.44 -46.01
C ARG A 184 -31.50 -27.38 -46.27
N ALA A 185 -30.67 -27.70 -47.26
CA ALA A 185 -30.01 -26.86 -48.27
C ALA A 185 -28.95 -25.79 -47.89
N GLU A 186 -27.70 -26.15 -48.21
CA GLU A 186 -26.72 -25.42 -49.03
C GLU A 186 -27.00 -23.97 -49.46
N ARG A 187 -26.02 -23.08 -49.21
CA ARG A 187 -25.29 -22.31 -50.26
C ARG A 187 -24.13 -21.48 -49.68
N SER A 188 -22.91 -21.86 -50.05
CA SER A 188 -21.72 -21.01 -50.25
C SER A 188 -21.88 -20.17 -51.54
N PRO A 189 -21.09 -19.09 -51.88
CA PRO A 189 -19.61 -19.00 -51.81
C PRO A 189 -19.05 -17.54 -51.61
N PRO A 190 -17.85 -17.12 -52.11
CA PRO A 190 -16.55 -17.11 -51.40
C PRO A 190 -15.81 -15.72 -51.42
N ILE A 191 -14.52 -15.71 -51.04
CA ILE A 191 -13.47 -14.67 -51.31
C ILE A 191 -13.40 -13.56 -50.22
N ALA A 192 -12.27 -13.18 -49.62
CA ALA A 192 -10.89 -13.12 -50.10
C ALA A 192 -9.86 -13.45 -49.02
N ALA A 193 -8.74 -13.99 -49.51
CA ALA A 193 -7.46 -14.05 -48.84
C ALA A 193 -6.98 -12.66 -48.45
N ASN A 194 -6.37 -12.52 -47.27
CA ASN A 194 -5.29 -11.55 -47.14
C ASN A 194 -4.12 -12.11 -46.32
N LEU A 195 -3.01 -12.05 -47.03
CA LEU A 195 -1.70 -12.63 -46.82
C LEU A 195 -0.90 -11.68 -45.93
N ILE A 196 -0.70 -12.00 -44.65
CA ILE A 196 0.38 -11.41 -43.84
C ILE A 196 1.07 -12.53 -43.08
N GLN A 197 1.98 -13.19 -43.77
CA GLN A 197 2.92 -14.16 -43.21
C GLN A 197 4.18 -13.39 -42.79
N ALA A 198 4.08 -12.67 -41.66
CA ALA A 198 5.24 -12.06 -41.01
C ALA A 198 5.95 -13.12 -40.16
N ALA A 199 7.24 -13.28 -40.41
CA ALA A 199 8.14 -14.27 -39.82
C ALA A 199 8.04 -14.35 -38.28
N ARG A 200 7.34 -15.36 -37.78
CA ARG A 200 7.44 -15.79 -36.39
C ARG A 200 8.74 -16.57 -36.23
N ARG A 201 9.79 -15.86 -35.76
CA ARG A 201 10.93 -16.53 -35.11
C ARG A 201 10.37 -17.38 -33.97
N PRO A 202 10.75 -18.67 -33.84
CA PRO A 202 10.39 -19.46 -32.67
C PRO A 202 11.08 -18.82 -31.47
N LEU A 203 10.30 -18.06 -30.69
CA LEU A 203 10.72 -17.62 -29.37
C LEU A 203 11.02 -18.90 -28.59
N ASN A 204 12.29 -19.00 -28.18
CA ASN A 204 12.85 -19.92 -27.20
C ASN A 204 11.76 -20.67 -26.43
N ARG A 205 11.68 -21.98 -26.67
CA ARG A 205 11.07 -22.93 -25.73
C ARG A 205 11.62 -22.57 -24.35
N SER A 206 10.74 -22.11 -23.46
CA SER A 206 11.07 -21.98 -22.06
C SER A 206 11.59 -23.33 -21.61
N ASP A 207 12.86 -23.38 -21.19
CA ASP A 207 13.46 -24.55 -20.58
C ASP A 207 12.47 -25.06 -19.53
N HIS A 208 12.09 -26.33 -19.64
CA HIS A 208 11.19 -26.97 -18.69
C HIS A 208 11.91 -26.97 -17.34
N ILE A 209 11.60 -25.96 -16.52
CA ILE A 209 12.04 -25.87 -15.12
C ILE A 209 11.62 -27.19 -14.48
N SER A 210 12.60 -27.98 -14.03
CA SER A 210 12.34 -29.24 -13.37
C SER A 210 11.49 -29.01 -12.13
N ASP A 211 10.67 -29.98 -11.72
CA ASP A 211 9.93 -29.89 -10.46
C ASP A 211 10.87 -29.63 -9.26
N THR A 212 12.11 -30.14 -9.33
CA THR A 212 13.17 -29.84 -8.36
C THR A 212 13.54 -28.35 -8.35
N ASP A 213 13.79 -27.75 -9.52
CA ASP A 213 14.16 -26.33 -9.63
C ASP A 213 13.02 -25.43 -9.13
N ARG A 214 11.77 -25.85 -9.36
CA ARG A 214 10.59 -25.15 -8.85
C ARG A 214 10.49 -25.23 -7.33
N ALA A 215 10.75 -26.39 -6.73
CA ALA A 215 10.77 -26.56 -5.28
C ALA A 215 11.87 -25.69 -4.63
N ASP A 216 13.08 -25.69 -5.21
CA ASP A 216 14.20 -24.88 -4.74
C ASP A 216 13.91 -23.37 -4.85
N HIS A 217 13.22 -22.95 -5.92
CA HIS A 217 12.78 -21.56 -6.04
C HIS A 217 11.73 -21.20 -4.99
N GLN A 218 10.76 -22.07 -4.74
CA GLN A 218 9.73 -21.83 -3.71
C GLN A 218 10.35 -21.76 -2.31
N GLN A 219 11.31 -22.63 -2.00
CA GLN A 219 12.03 -22.58 -0.73
C GLN A 219 12.81 -21.28 -0.58
N ARG A 220 13.59 -20.87 -1.59
CA ARG A 220 14.32 -19.59 -1.56
C ARG A 220 13.40 -18.39 -1.40
N GLN A 221 12.22 -18.43 -2.04
CA GLN A 221 11.21 -17.39 -1.87
C GLN A 221 10.69 -17.34 -0.43
N ALA A 222 10.39 -18.50 0.17
CA ALA A 222 9.93 -18.58 1.55
C ALA A 222 10.99 -18.11 2.56
N GLU A 223 12.27 -18.45 2.33
CA GLU A 223 13.40 -17.98 3.14
C GLU A 223 13.57 -16.47 3.03
N HIS A 224 13.49 -15.94 1.81
CA HIS A 224 13.54 -14.50 1.56
C HIS A 224 12.38 -13.77 2.26
N ASP A 225 11.15 -14.28 2.13
CA ASP A 225 9.98 -13.67 2.76
C ASP A 225 10.07 -13.71 4.29
N ASN A 226 10.61 -14.78 4.87
CA ASN A 226 10.90 -14.87 6.31
C ASN A 226 11.97 -13.85 6.74
N HIS A 227 13.04 -13.69 5.97
CA HIS A 227 14.07 -12.67 6.24
C HIS A 227 13.51 -11.24 6.17
N MET A 228 12.64 -10.97 5.19
CA MET A 228 11.96 -9.67 5.08
C MET A 228 11.00 -9.43 6.25
N ALA A 229 10.28 -10.47 6.71
CA ALA A 229 9.41 -10.37 7.88
C ALA A 229 10.20 -10.07 9.17
N GLN A 230 11.33 -10.75 9.39
CA GLN A 230 12.21 -10.50 10.53
C GLN A 230 12.81 -9.08 10.50
N THR A 231 13.18 -8.62 9.30
CA THR A 231 13.69 -7.25 9.11
C THR A 231 12.60 -6.23 9.47
N ALA A 232 11.38 -6.43 8.98
CA ALA A 232 10.24 -5.56 9.29
C ALA A 232 9.88 -5.56 10.78
N GLU A 233 9.89 -6.73 11.43
CA GLU A 233 9.65 -6.84 12.88
C GLU A 233 10.72 -6.11 13.69
N ARG A 234 12.00 -6.25 13.30
CA ARG A 234 13.10 -5.53 13.93
C ARG A 234 13.01 -4.01 13.72
N GLU A 235 12.65 -3.57 12.51
CA GLU A 235 12.41 -2.15 12.22
C GLU A 235 11.25 -1.61 13.07
N ALA A 236 10.14 -2.34 13.16
CA ALA A 236 9.00 -1.96 13.98
C ALA A 236 9.35 -1.89 15.48
N GLN A 237 10.18 -2.81 15.97
CA GLN A 237 10.68 -2.76 17.35
C GLN A 237 11.55 -1.53 17.58
N LEU A 238 12.46 -1.21 16.66
CA LEU A 238 13.30 -0.02 16.76
C LEU A 238 12.46 1.27 16.71
N GLU A 239 11.43 1.34 15.86
CA GLU A 239 10.48 2.45 15.84
C GLU A 239 9.76 2.60 17.19
N HIS A 240 9.26 1.50 17.74
CA HIS A 240 8.59 1.50 19.03
C HIS A 240 9.51 1.97 20.17
N ASP A 241 10.75 1.48 20.19
CA ASP A 241 11.75 1.86 21.19
C ASP A 241 12.15 3.34 21.06
N LEU A 242 12.27 3.86 19.83
CA LEU A 242 12.52 5.29 19.57
C LEU A 242 11.37 6.17 20.05
N ILE A 243 10.12 5.79 19.79
CA ILE A 243 8.94 6.52 20.28
C ILE A 243 8.91 6.52 21.82
N ALA A 244 9.17 5.37 22.44
CA ALA A 244 9.21 5.27 23.90
C ALA A 244 10.31 6.15 24.51
N ALA A 245 11.52 6.12 23.94
CA ALA A 245 12.64 6.95 24.37
C ALA A 245 12.35 8.45 24.21
N TYR A 246 11.68 8.85 23.11
CA TYR A 246 11.30 10.24 22.89
C TYR A 246 10.26 10.73 23.90
N ALA A 247 9.28 9.89 24.25
CA ALA A 247 8.29 10.22 25.28
C ALA A 247 8.92 10.43 26.66
N GLU A 248 9.94 9.63 27.02
CA GLU A 248 10.71 9.83 28.26
C GLU A 248 11.49 11.15 28.23
N TYR A 249 12.11 11.48 27.09
CA TYR A 249 12.82 12.74 26.90
C TYR A 249 11.91 13.97 27.04
N GLU A 250 10.71 13.96 26.46
CA GLU A 250 9.73 15.05 26.63
C GLU A 250 9.25 15.18 28.09
N ALA A 251 9.06 14.07 28.79
CA ALA A 251 8.68 14.07 30.20
C ALA A 251 9.77 14.72 31.07
N ASP A 252 11.04 14.45 30.80
CA ASP A 252 12.17 15.05 31.51
C ASP A 252 12.36 16.54 31.18
N LEU A 253 12.12 16.95 29.93
CA LEU A 253 12.09 18.37 29.54
C LEU A 253 11.01 19.14 30.30
N SER A 254 9.83 18.54 30.46
CA SER A 254 8.71 19.13 31.21
C SER A 254 9.00 19.25 32.72
N ARG A 255 9.87 18.41 33.27
CA ARG A 255 10.33 18.52 34.67
C ARG A 255 11.39 19.58 34.87
N ARG A 256 12.19 19.87 33.84
CA ARG A 256 13.25 20.88 33.88
C ARG A 256 12.75 22.30 33.64
N THR A 257 11.50 22.48 33.24
CA THR A 257 10.91 23.81 33.11
C THR A 257 10.81 24.42 34.51
N PRO A 258 11.58 25.48 34.84
CA PRO A 258 11.53 26.08 36.16
C PRO A 258 10.11 26.58 36.44
N PRO A 259 9.60 26.41 37.68
CA PRO A 259 8.26 26.86 38.02
C PRO A 259 8.12 28.34 37.66
N PRO A 260 6.97 28.76 37.08
CA PRO A 260 6.76 30.14 36.68
C PRO A 260 7.03 31.04 37.88
N HIS A 261 7.98 31.95 37.72
CA HIS A 261 8.37 32.86 38.80
C HIS A 261 7.11 33.56 39.34
N PRO A 262 6.91 33.59 40.67
CA PRO A 262 5.74 34.21 41.26
C PRO A 262 5.66 35.66 40.77
N THR A 263 4.57 35.98 40.10
CA THR A 263 4.32 37.32 39.57
C THR A 263 4.35 38.30 40.74
N PRO A 264 5.18 39.36 40.70
CA PRO A 264 5.32 40.26 41.83
C PRO A 264 3.94 40.85 42.17
N ALA A 265 3.47 40.53 43.37
CA ALA A 265 2.16 40.94 43.85
C ALA A 265 2.03 42.47 43.74
N ALA A 266 1.06 42.92 42.93
CA ALA A 266 0.77 44.32 42.74
C ALA A 266 0.43 44.95 44.10
N ARG A 267 1.39 45.69 44.65
CA ARG A 267 1.30 46.45 45.90
C ARG A 267 0.16 47.47 45.78
N ARG A 268 -1.04 47.08 46.23
CA ARG A 268 -2.22 47.94 46.35
C ARG A 268 -1.86 49.15 47.23
N ARG A 269 -1.69 50.32 46.59
CA ARG A 269 -1.61 51.61 47.29
C ARG A 269 -2.98 51.92 47.88
N SER A 270 -3.10 51.73 49.19
CA SER A 270 -4.16 52.33 50.00
C SER A 270 -4.01 53.85 49.97
N ARG A 271 -4.98 54.54 49.35
CA ARG A 271 -5.17 55.99 49.47
C ARG A 271 -6.15 56.20 50.61
N GLY A 272 -5.68 56.84 51.68
CA GLY A 272 -6.47 57.19 52.85
C GLY A 272 -7.56 58.22 52.55
N ARG A 273 -8.53 58.27 53.46
CA ARG A 273 -9.41 59.40 53.74
C ARG A 273 -9.44 59.58 55.25
#